data_AF-A0A356CLD5-F1
#
_entry.id   AF-A0A356CLD5-F1
#
_cell.length_a   1.000
_cell.length_b   1.000
_cell.length_c   1.000
_cell.angle_alpha   90.00
_cell.angle_beta   90.00
_cell.angle_gamma   90.00
#
_symmetry.space_group_name_H-M   'P 1'
#
loop_
_entity.id
_entity.type
_entity.pdbx_description
1 polymer ?
#
loop_
_entity_poly.entity_id
_entity_poly.type
_entity_poly.pdbx_seq_one_letter_code
_entity_poly.pdbx_strand_id
1 'polypeptide(L)' 'AVKGLGSLTSKGSGLVCQGIVGGALVPLIQGVVADSVGIQLSFLVPMLCYVYIGWYALYGSRASPVEDAVED' A
#
# COMPACT_ATOMS: atom_id res chain seq x y z
N ALA A 1 -6.17 8.97 -13.56
CA ALA A 1 -6.36 9.34 -12.14
C ALA A 1 -5.76 10.71 -11.78
N VAL A 2 -4.52 11.06 -12.17
CA VAL A 2 -3.88 12.31 -11.70
C VAL A 2 -4.09 13.56 -12.59
N LYS A 3 -4.64 13.41 -13.81
CA LYS A 3 -4.95 14.56 -14.68
C LYS A 3 -6.19 15.30 -14.16
N GLY A 4 -5.99 16.44 -13.50
CA GLY A 4 -7.07 17.32 -13.00
C GLY A 4 -6.87 17.90 -11.59
N LEU A 5 -5.79 17.56 -10.89
CA LEU A 5 -5.58 17.90 -9.47
C LEU A 5 -4.86 19.23 -9.19
N GLY A 6 -4.52 20.03 -10.22
CA GLY A 6 -3.83 21.31 -10.04
C GLY A 6 -2.52 21.15 -9.24
N SER A 7 -2.32 21.97 -8.20
CA SER A 7 -1.16 21.91 -7.28
C SER A 7 -1.02 20.58 -6.52
N LEU A 8 -2.08 19.79 -6.39
CA LEU A 8 -2.09 18.50 -5.70
C LEU A 8 -1.59 17.34 -6.58
N THR A 9 -1.37 17.58 -7.88
CA THR A 9 -0.84 16.58 -8.84
C THR A 9 0.50 16.03 -8.38
N SER A 10 1.39 16.90 -7.86
CA SER A 10 2.71 16.49 -7.37
C SER A 10 2.61 15.55 -6.17
N LYS A 11 1.83 15.92 -5.15
CA LYS A 11 1.57 15.06 -3.97
C LYS A 11 0.86 13.75 -4.35
N GLY A 12 -0.14 13.82 -5.24
CA GLY A 12 -0.86 12.66 -5.74
C GLY A 12 0.03 11.67 -6.48
N SER A 13 0.99 12.17 -7.28
CA SER A 13 1.98 11.30 -7.95
C SER A 13 2.93 10.62 -6.97
N GLY A 14 3.33 11.30 -5.89
CA GLY A 14 4.18 10.74 -4.83
C GLY A 14 3.50 9.55 -4.12
N LEU A 15 2.22 9.70 -3.76
CA LEU A 15 1.44 8.63 -3.13
C LEU A 15 1.25 7.42 -4.07
N VAL A 16 1.03 7.66 -5.36
CA VAL A 16 0.95 6.57 -6.36
C VAL A 16 2.29 5.84 -6.45
N CYS A 17 3.42 6.57 -6.49
CA CYS A 17 4.75 5.97 -6.49
C CYS A 17 5.02 5.15 -5.22
N GLN A 18 4.66 5.64 -4.03
CA GLN A 18 4.79 4.87 -2.79
C GLN A 18 3.93 3.60 -2.80
N GLY A 19 2.74 3.66 -3.41
CA GLY A 19 1.90 2.47 -3.61
C GLY A 19 2.59 1.40 -4.48
N ILE A 20 3.30 1.81 -5.53
CA ILE A 20 4.09 0.89 -6.38
C ILE A 20 5.24 0.26 -5.57
N VAL A 21 5.97 1.08 -4.78
CA VAL A 21 7.07 0.60 -3.94
C VAL A 21 6.58 -0.42 -2.91
N GLY A 22 5.46 -0.15 -2.24
CA GLY A 22 4.84 -1.10 -1.32
C GLY A 22 4.46 -2.41 -2.00
N GLY A 23 3.90 -2.33 -3.23
CA GLY A 23 3.57 -3.49 -4.04
C GLY A 23 4.77 -4.33 -4.49
N ALA A 24 5.97 -3.74 -4.60
CA ALA A 24 7.21 -4.47 -4.90
C ALA A 24 7.90 -5.02 -3.65
N LEU A 25 7.74 -4.36 -2.50
CA LEU A 25 8.35 -4.76 -1.23
C LEU A 25 7.69 -6.02 -0.63
N VAL A 26 6.36 -6.10 -0.69
CA VAL A 26 5.58 -7.24 -0.13
C VAL A 26 5.95 -8.58 -0.78
N PRO A 27 6.03 -8.72 -2.13
CA PRO A 27 6.51 -9.94 -2.79
C PRO A 27 7.95 -10.30 -2.46
N LEU A 28 8.82 -9.30 -2.24
CA LEU A 28 10.22 -9.53 -1.89
C LEU A 28 10.32 -10.19 -0.50
N ILE A 29 9.59 -9.65 0.48
CA ILE A 29 9.52 -10.21 1.83
C ILE A 29 8.88 -11.60 1.78
N GLN A 30 7.80 -11.78 1.01
CA GLN A 30 7.17 -13.08 0.80
C GLN A 30 8.17 -14.09 0.19
N GLY A 31 8.99 -13.69 -0.78
CA GLY A 31 10.02 -14.54 -1.38
C GLY A 31 11.03 -15.04 -0.35
N VAL A 32 11.59 -14.13 0.46
CA VAL A 32 12.54 -14.49 1.53
C VAL A 32 11.91 -15.42 2.58
N VAL A 33 10.64 -15.19 2.92
CA VAL A 33 9.90 -16.06 3.83
C VAL A 33 9.61 -17.42 3.19
N ALA A 34 9.31 -17.48 1.89
CA ALA A 34 9.09 -18.73 1.17
C ALA A 34 10.34 -19.62 1.15
N ASP A 35 11.52 -19.00 1.02
CA ASP A 35 12.80 -19.71 1.00
C ASP A 35 13.18 -20.31 2.37
N SER A 36 12.62 -19.78 3.47
CA SER A 36 13.02 -20.17 4.84
C SER A 36 12.01 -21.08 5.55
N VAL A 37 10.70 -20.89 5.35
CA VAL A 37 9.64 -21.69 6.01
C VAL A 37 8.75 -22.47 5.04
N GLY A 38 9.02 -22.38 3.74
CA GLY A 38 8.26 -23.06 2.69
C GLY A 38 7.07 -22.25 2.18
N ILE A 39 6.64 -22.60 0.96
CA ILE A 39 5.65 -21.84 0.17
C ILE A 39 4.30 -21.70 0.90
N GLN A 40 3.87 -22.74 1.62
CA GLN A 40 2.56 -22.74 2.29
C GLN A 40 2.45 -21.73 3.42
N LEU A 41 3.49 -21.59 4.25
CA LEU A 41 3.50 -20.58 5.31
C LEU A 41 3.75 -19.17 4.77
N SER A 42 4.47 -19.05 3.66
CA SER A 42 4.70 -17.75 3.02
C SER A 42 3.42 -17.07 2.54
N PHE A 43 2.35 -17.82 2.26
CA PHE A 43 1.02 -17.26 1.94
C PHE A 43 0.36 -16.50 3.10
N LEU A 44 0.82 -16.61 4.35
CA LEU A 44 0.35 -15.73 5.42
C LEU A 44 0.68 -14.25 5.16
N VAL A 45 1.82 -13.96 4.54
CA VAL A 45 2.27 -12.59 4.27
C VAL A 45 1.29 -11.84 3.36
N PRO A 46 0.94 -12.33 2.15
CA PRO A 46 -0.06 -11.69 1.31
C PRO A 46 -1.47 -11.77 1.91
N MET A 47 -1.80 -12.82 2.67
CA MET A 47 -3.10 -12.92 3.35
C MET A 47 -3.31 -11.76 4.34
N LEU A 48 -2.32 -11.49 5.22
CA LEU A 48 -2.37 -10.36 6.15
C LEU A 48 -2.47 -9.01 5.43
N CYS A 49 -1.75 -8.87 4.31
CA CYS A 49 -1.80 -7.66 3.49
C CYS A 49 -3.21 -7.42 2.91
N TYR A 50 -3.88 -8.47 2.43
CA TYR A 50 -5.27 -8.37 1.95
C TYR A 50 -6.27 -8.09 3.06
N VAL A 51 -6.09 -8.67 4.25
CA VAL A 51 -6.93 -8.37 5.42
C VAL A 51 -6.82 -6.89 5.78
N TYR A 52 -5.61 -6.32 5.76
CA TYR A 52 -5.41 -4.89 5.98
C TYR A 52 -6.09 -4.02 4.92
N ILE A 53 -5.96 -4.37 3.64
CA ILE A 53 -6.65 -3.66 2.54
C ILE A 53 -8.17 -3.75 2.71
N GLY A 54 -8.70 -4.92 3.06
CA GLY A 54 -10.12 -5.12 3.31
C GLY A 54 -10.63 -4.31 4.50
N TRP A 55 -9.88 -4.30 5.61
CA TRP A 55 -10.18 -3.45 6.77
C TRP A 55 -10.18 -1.96 6.39
N TYR A 56 -9.15 -1.50 5.68
CA TYR A 56 -9.06 -0.12 5.21
C TYR A 56 -10.20 0.24 4.25
N ALA A 57 -10.59 -0.66 3.34
CA ALA A 57 -11.70 -0.44 2.42
C ALA A 57 -13.05 -0.35 3.15
N LEU A 58 -13.25 -1.13 4.21
CA LEU A 58 -14.52 -1.18 4.96
C LEU A 58 -14.64 -0.06 6.02
N TYR A 59 -13.57 0.23 6.77
CA TYR A 59 -13.58 1.21 7.87
C TYR A 59 -12.93 2.56 7.51
N GLY A 60 -11.94 2.55 6.63
CA GLY A 60 -11.19 3.74 6.19
C GLY A 60 -11.79 4.46 4.99
N SER A 61 -12.83 3.92 4.35
CA SER A 61 -13.54 4.57 3.23
C SER A 61 -14.34 5.82 3.62
N ARG A 62 -14.31 6.21 4.91
CA ARG A 62 -14.52 7.61 5.31
C ARG A 62 -13.33 8.40 4.78
N ALA A 63 -13.42 8.87 3.53
CA ALA A 63 -12.47 9.80 2.94
C ALA A 63 -12.42 11.06 3.80
N SER A 64 -11.56 11.07 4.82
CA SER A 64 -11.12 12.31 5.43
C SER A 64 -10.36 13.04 4.33
N PRO A 65 -10.57 14.35 4.15
CA PRO A 65 -9.72 15.13 3.27
C PRO A 65 -8.27 14.81 3.62
N VAL A 66 -7.47 14.47 2.61
CA VAL A 66 -6.01 14.48 2.73
C VAL A 66 -5.65 15.94 3.04
N GLU A 67 -5.69 16.32 4.32
CA GLU A 67 -5.36 17.68 4.76
C GLU A 67 -3.93 17.73 5.29
N ASP A 68 -3.45 16.88 6.20
CA ASP A 68 -2.24 17.26 6.97
C ASP A 68 -1.21 16.15 7.24
N ALA A 69 -0.35 15.76 6.28
CA ALA A 69 0.90 15.07 6.63
C ALA A 69 1.92 15.00 5.48
N VAL A 70 2.67 16.09 5.23
CA VAL A 70 4.14 16.10 5.13
C VAL A 70 4.53 17.57 5.33
N GLU A 71 4.61 17.96 6.60
CA GLU A 71 5.46 19.06 7.05
C GLU A 71 6.88 18.48 7.23
N ASP A 72 7.86 19.22 6.74
CA ASP A 72 9.32 18.98 6.58
C ASP A 72 9.80 17.93 5.56
#